data_AF-A0A3L6RLJ1-F1
#
_entry.id   AF-A0A3L6RLJ1-F1
#
_cell.length_a   1.000
_cell.length_b   1.000
_cell.length_c   1.000
_cell.angle_alpha   90.00
_cell.angle_beta   90.00
_cell.angle_gamma   90.00
#
_symmetry.space_group_name_H-M   'P 1'
#
loop_
_entity.id
_entity.type
_entity.pdbx_description
1 polymer ?
#
loop_
_entity_poly.entity_id
_entity_poly.type
_entity_poly.pdbx_seq_one_letter_code
_entity_poly.pdbx_strand_id
1 'polypeptide(L)'
;MFHRLQHQKFNVRCSPKDVLDAIQCLKREQRDYVSDNGFGDLFDMSVEFFESRGLLDWLLENIDTSDMIIRASAGKNLEIAKNVIHQILGLPIAGGLPEKFEWAEAVAKTSTFRASIGLGPESFGVDKMMQ
;
A
#
# COMPACT_ATOMS: atom_id res chain seq x y z
N MET A 1 17.83 24.27 -15.06
CA MET A 1 17.74 23.01 -15.82
C MET A 1 17.44 21.91 -14.82
N PHE A 2 16.16 21.64 -14.56
CA PHE A 2 15.74 20.67 -13.54
C PHE A 2 15.79 19.27 -14.15
N HIS A 3 16.67 18.41 -13.64
CA HIS A 3 16.70 16.99 -13.99
C HIS A 3 15.35 16.37 -13.65
N ARG A 4 14.64 15.93 -14.68
CA ARG A 4 13.38 15.18 -14.56
C ARG A 4 13.74 13.77 -14.10
N LEU A 5 13.88 13.58 -12.78
CA LEU A 5 14.02 12.25 -12.17
C LEU A 5 12.79 11.42 -12.61
N GLN A 6 13.05 10.34 -13.34
CA GLN A 6 12.04 9.34 -13.69
C GLN A 6 11.49 8.81 -12.36
N HIS A 7 10.27 9.21 -12.00
CA HIS A 7 9.61 8.74 -10.79
C HIS A 7 9.24 7.27 -10.99
N GLN A 8 10.13 6.37 -10.59
CA GLN A 8 9.86 4.94 -10.59
C GLN A 8 8.76 4.68 -9.54
N LYS A 9 7.65 4.09 -9.98
CA LYS A 9 6.49 3.80 -9.14
C LYS A 9 6.82 2.64 -8.21
N PHE A 10 7.21 2.94 -6.97
CA PHE A 10 7.51 1.91 -5.99
C PHE A 10 6.21 1.50 -5.28
N ASN A 11 5.66 0.34 -5.64
CA ASN A 11 4.54 -0.26 -4.89
C ASN A 11 5.10 -1.01 -3.68
N VAL A 12 5.27 -0.32 -2.55
CA VAL A 12 5.51 -0.97 -1.26
C VAL A 12 4.18 -1.48 -0.73
N ARG A 13 4.11 -2.78 -0.41
CA ARG A 13 3.05 -3.31 0.46
C ARG A 13 3.56 -3.26 1.89
N CYS A 14 2.79 -2.66 2.79
CA CYS A 14 3.05 -2.68 4.22
C CYS A 14 1.75 -2.96 4.98
N SER A 15 1.86 -3.45 6.21
CA SER A 15 0.69 -3.51 7.08
C SER A 15 0.36 -2.08 7.57
N PRO A 16 -0.92 -1.75 7.80
CA PRO A 16 -1.28 -0.47 8.41
C PRO A 16 -0.57 -0.23 9.76
N LYS A 17 -0.25 -1.30 10.50
CA LYS A 17 0.52 -1.24 11.73
C LYS A 17 1.93 -0.68 11.52
N ASP A 18 2.61 -1.08 10.43
CA ASP A 18 3.96 -0.56 10.12
C ASP A 18 3.93 0.96 9.89
N VAL A 19 2.84 1.48 9.32
CA VAL A 19 2.64 2.92 9.13
C VAL A 19 2.49 3.62 10.48
N LEU A 20 1.67 3.08 11.38
CA LEU A 20 1.50 3.63 12.74
C LEU A 20 2.80 3.62 13.53
N ASP A 21 3.52 2.49 13.49
CA ASP A 21 4.80 2.34 14.19
C ASP A 21 5.84 3.34 13.61
N ALA A 22 5.87 3.53 12.29
CA ALA A 22 6.73 4.54 11.66
C ALA A 22 6.38 5.98 12.06
N ILE A 23 5.09 6.33 12.12
CA ILE A 23 4.62 7.65 12.56
C ILE A 23 5.10 7.95 13.99
N GLN A 24 5.08 6.96 14.89
CA GLN A 24 5.57 7.11 16.26
C GLN A 24 7.07 7.42 16.33
N CYS A 25 7.86 6.99 15.35
CA CYS A 25 9.30 7.26 15.29
C CYS A 25 9.64 8.64 14.68
N LEU A 26 8.68 9.36 14.10
CA LEU A 26 8.97 10.65 13.44
C LEU A 26 9.20 11.78 14.45
N LYS A 27 10.28 12.53 14.23
CA LYS A 27 10.55 13.81 14.89
C LYS A 27 9.61 14.90 14.36
N ARG A 28 9.45 15.99 15.11
CA ARG A 28 8.59 17.13 14.73
C ARG A 28 8.87 17.65 13.31
N GLU A 29 10.13 17.91 12.97
CA GLU A 29 10.51 18.40 11.64
C GLU A 29 10.11 17.43 10.51
N GLN A 30 10.16 16.12 10.77
CA GLN A 30 9.75 15.10 9.80
C GLN A 30 8.21 15.03 9.70
N ARG A 31 7.50 15.28 10.80
CA ARG A 31 6.04 15.36 10.80
C ARG A 31 5.54 16.58 10.04
N ASP A 32 6.20 17.72 10.22
CA ASP A 32 5.90 18.95 9.48
C ASP A 32 6.12 18.71 7.98
N TYR A 33 7.25 18.10 7.58
CA TYR A 33 7.52 17.73 6.20
C TYR A 33 6.45 16.81 5.59
N VAL A 34 6.02 15.76 6.31
CA VAL A 34 4.97 14.84 5.84
C VAL A 34 3.63 15.56 5.68
N SER A 35 3.29 16.47 6.60
CA SER A 35 2.06 17.29 6.54
C SER A 35 2.07 18.23 5.34
N ASP A 36 3.19 18.93 5.13
CA ASP A 36 3.36 19.88 4.01
C ASP A 36 3.26 19.19 2.63
N ASN A 37 3.52 17.88 2.58
CA ASN A 37 3.36 17.06 1.38
C ASN A 37 1.95 16.45 1.23
N GLY A 38 0.99 16.84 2.08
CA GLY A 38 -0.41 16.43 2.00
C GLY A 38 -0.73 15.10 2.69
N PHE A 39 0.18 14.57 3.51
CA PHE A 39 -0.01 13.31 4.24
C PHE A 39 -0.26 13.51 5.74
N GLY A 40 -0.65 14.72 6.16
CA GLY A 40 -0.85 15.05 7.59
C GLY A 40 -1.92 14.20 8.26
N ASP A 41 -3.01 13.91 7.54
CA ASP A 41 -4.13 13.11 8.03
C ASP A 41 -3.75 11.67 8.40
N LEU A 42 -2.62 11.14 7.88
CA LEU A 42 -2.12 9.83 8.30
C LEU A 42 -1.77 9.78 9.79
N PHE A 43 -1.48 10.92 10.41
CA PHE A 43 -1.19 10.97 11.85
C PHE A 43 -2.41 10.66 12.73
N ASP A 44 -3.61 10.85 12.19
CA ASP A 44 -4.87 10.54 12.85
C ASP A 44 -5.40 9.14 12.47
N MET A 45 -4.63 8.38 11.69
CA MET A 45 -4.97 7.01 11.31
C MET A 45 -5.11 6.15 12.57
N SER A 46 -6.23 5.44 12.68
CA SER A 46 -6.41 4.36 13.63
C SER A 46 -6.63 3.05 12.86
N VAL A 47 -6.18 1.94 13.46
CA VAL A 47 -6.44 0.61 12.94
C VAL A 47 -7.29 -0.11 13.97
N GLU A 48 -8.58 -0.21 13.68
CA GLU A 48 -9.46 -1.11 14.41
C GLU A 48 -9.29 -2.52 13.87
N PHE A 49 -9.14 -3.50 14.77
CA PHE A 49 -9.01 -4.89 14.35
C PHE A 49 -10.39 -5.42 13.95
N PHE A 50 -10.49 -6.08 12.79
CA PHE A 50 -11.68 -6.83 12.46
C PHE A 50 -11.80 -8.00 13.44
N GLU A 51 -12.74 -7.91 14.38
CA GLU A 51 -12.93 -8.93 15.42
C GLU A 51 -13.27 -10.32 14.84
N SER A 52 -13.76 -10.39 13.60
CA SER A 52 -14.14 -11.62 12.92
C SER A 52 -13.29 -11.87 11.67
N ARG A 53 -12.53 -12.98 11.67
CA ARG A 53 -11.86 -13.50 10.46
C ARG A 53 -12.86 -13.79 9.33
N GLY A 54 -14.06 -14.26 9.67
CA GLY A 54 -15.10 -14.55 8.68
C GLY A 54 -15.58 -13.29 7.95
N LEU A 55 -15.49 -12.11 8.56
CA LEU A 55 -15.81 -10.86 7.88
C LEU A 55 -14.76 -10.52 6.80
N LEU A 56 -13.48 -10.73 7.09
CA LEU A 56 -12.40 -10.54 6.10
C LEU A 56 -12.56 -11.47 4.91
N ASP A 57 -12.79 -12.76 5.15
CA ASP A 57 -13.00 -13.75 4.09
C ASP A 57 -14.22 -13.37 3.24
N TRP A 58 -15.32 -13.00 3.88
CA TRP A 58 -16.53 -12.57 3.19
C TRP A 58 -16.32 -11.28 2.37
N LEU A 59 -15.58 -10.29 2.88
CA LEU A 59 -15.25 -9.05 2.14
C LEU A 59 -14.43 -9.37 0.88
N LEU A 60 -13.47 -10.29 0.98
CA LEU A 60 -12.63 -10.71 -0.14
C LEU A 60 -13.40 -11.52 -1.19
N GLU A 61 -14.40 -12.30 -0.77
CA GLU A 61 -15.27 -13.05 -1.68
C GLU A 61 -16.29 -12.16 -2.41
N ASN A 62 -16.68 -11.03 -1.79
CA ASN A 62 -17.74 -10.16 -2.29
C ASN A 62 -17.25 -8.86 -2.95
N ILE A 63 -15.92 -8.66 -3.04
CA ILE A 63 -15.34 -7.56 -3.80
C ILE A 63 -15.21 -7.92 -5.28
N ASP A 64 -15.80 -7.13 -6.16
CA ASP A 64 -15.53 -7.22 -7.59
C ASP A 64 -14.25 -6.43 -7.90
N THR A 65 -13.19 -7.13 -8.26
CA THR A 65 -11.88 -6.52 -8.56
C THR A 65 -11.85 -5.71 -9.87
N SER A 66 -12.91 -5.77 -10.69
CA SER A 66 -13.03 -4.99 -11.91
C SER A 66 -13.53 -3.56 -11.66
N ASP A 67 -14.48 -3.40 -10.73
CA ASP A 67 -15.08 -2.10 -10.38
C ASP A 67 -14.72 -1.63 -8.96
N MET A 68 -14.07 -2.47 -8.15
CA MET A 68 -13.70 -2.24 -6.76
C MET A 68 -14.91 -1.98 -5.83
N ILE A 69 -16.04 -2.63 -6.10
CA ILE A 69 -17.27 -2.54 -5.31
C ILE A 69 -17.50 -3.83 -4.52
N ILE A 70 -17.73 -3.70 -3.21
CA ILE A 70 -18.23 -4.79 -2.36
C ILE A 70 -19.76 -4.73 -2.33
N ARG A 71 -20.41 -5.82 -2.72
CA ARG A 71 -21.89 -5.90 -2.83
C ARG A 71 -22.45 -6.68 -1.65
N ALA A 72 -22.79 -5.98 -0.57
CA ALA A 72 -23.17 -6.62 0.68
C ALA A 72 -24.58 -7.22 0.68
N SER A 73 -25.51 -6.55 0.00
CA SER A 73 -26.87 -7.03 -0.25
C SER A 73 -27.52 -6.18 -1.33
N ALA A 74 -28.76 -6.49 -1.73
CA ALA A 74 -29.53 -5.64 -2.63
C ALA A 74 -29.52 -4.18 -2.16
N GLY A 75 -29.00 -3.28 -3.01
CA GLY A 75 -28.90 -1.84 -2.74
C GLY A 75 -27.80 -1.41 -1.76
N LYS A 76 -27.01 -2.34 -1.20
CA LYS A 76 -25.91 -2.01 -0.28
C LYS A 76 -24.57 -2.29 -0.95
N ASN A 77 -24.02 -1.24 -1.54
CA ASN A 77 -22.72 -1.27 -2.22
C ASN A 77 -21.73 -0.42 -1.43
N LEU A 78 -20.55 -0.97 -1.18
CA LEU A 78 -19.41 -0.24 -0.63
C LEU A 78 -18.37 -0.10 -1.75
N GLU A 79 -18.23 1.11 -2.28
CA GLU A 79 -17.28 1.41 -3.34
C GLU A 79 -15.92 1.77 -2.75
N ILE A 80 -14.88 1.07 -3.18
CA ILE A 80 -13.48 1.38 -2.83
C ILE A 80 -12.92 2.31 -3.91
N ALA A 81 -13.35 3.57 -3.87
CA ALA A 81 -12.92 4.62 -4.80
C ALA A 81 -11.92 5.60 -4.17
N LYS A 82 -11.19 6.33 -5.02
CA LYS A 82 -10.12 7.26 -4.58
C LYS A 82 -10.63 8.34 -3.62
N ASN A 83 -11.84 8.86 -3.85
CA ASN A 83 -12.48 9.84 -2.99
C ASN A 83 -12.83 9.26 -1.62
N VAL A 84 -13.35 8.02 -1.57
CA VAL A 84 -13.66 7.31 -0.32
C VAL A 84 -12.37 7.03 0.46
N ILE A 85 -11.32 6.58 -0.22
CA ILE A 85 -9.99 6.36 0.38
C ILE A 85 -9.43 7.68 0.94
N HIS A 86 -9.52 8.78 0.20
CA HIS A 86 -9.09 10.09 0.69
C HIS A 86 -9.90 10.55 1.91
N GLN A 87 -11.22 10.36 1.90
CA GLN A 87 -12.07 10.75 3.03
C GLN A 87 -11.77 9.95 4.31
N ILE A 88 -11.41 8.67 4.18
CA ILE A 88 -11.19 7.79 5.32
C ILE A 88 -9.73 7.83 5.80
N LEU A 89 -8.77 7.80 4.88
CA LEU A 89 -7.34 7.69 5.18
C LEU A 89 -6.59 9.01 5.05
N GLY A 90 -7.23 10.05 4.50
CA GLY A 90 -6.61 11.36 4.25
C GLY A 90 -5.47 11.33 3.24
N LEU A 91 -5.34 10.24 2.49
CA LEU A 91 -4.32 10.11 1.46
C LEU A 91 -4.60 11.10 0.32
N PRO A 92 -3.58 11.83 -0.20
CA PRO A 92 -3.76 12.69 -1.36
C PRO A 92 -4.44 11.97 -2.51
N ILE A 93 -5.36 12.65 -3.21
CA ILE A 93 -5.97 12.15 -4.45
C ILE A 93 -4.93 12.28 -5.59
N ALA A 94 -3.83 11.54 -5.46
CA ALA A 94 -2.71 11.52 -6.38
C ALA A 94 -2.35 10.06 -6.70
N GLY A 95 -1.85 9.83 -7.91
CA GLY A 95 -1.49 8.49 -8.39
C GLY A 95 -2.46 7.90 -9.42
N GLY A 96 -1.88 7.25 -10.44
CA GLY A 96 -2.62 6.42 -11.40
C GLY A 96 -2.79 4.99 -10.91
N LEU A 97 -3.68 4.23 -11.54
CA LEU A 97 -3.71 2.77 -11.35
C LEU A 97 -2.30 2.20 -11.59
N PRO A 98 -1.84 1.18 -10.86
CA PRO A 98 -0.72 0.38 -11.33
C PRO A 98 -1.02 -0.02 -12.77
N GLU A 99 -0.05 0.10 -13.69
CA GLU A 99 -0.22 -0.52 -15.00
C GLU A 99 -0.57 -1.99 -14.75
N LYS A 100 -1.60 -2.50 -15.44
CA LYS A 100 -1.91 -3.92 -15.42
C LYS A 100 -0.71 -4.62 -16.03
N PHE A 101 0.07 -5.32 -15.20
CA PHE A 101 1.14 -6.18 -15.67
C PHE A 101 0.65 -7.62 -15.62
N GLU A 102 0.93 -8.36 -16.68
CA GLU A 102 0.82 -9.82 -16.64
C GLU A 102 1.76 -10.33 -15.54
N TRP A 103 1.27 -11.23 -14.68
CA TRP A 103 2.03 -11.72 -13.53
C TRP A 103 3.40 -12.29 -13.92
N ALA A 104 3.48 -12.97 -15.07
CA ALA A 104 4.73 -13.46 -15.63
C ALA A 104 5.72 -12.33 -15.96
N GLU A 105 5.22 -11.21 -16.48
CA GLU A 105 6.03 -10.02 -16.81
C GLU A 105 6.51 -9.30 -15.56
N ALA A 106 5.67 -9.20 -14.52
CA ALA A 106 6.03 -8.63 -13.24
C ALA A 106 7.12 -9.44 -12.53
N VAL A 107 7.02 -10.78 -12.57
CA VAL A 107 8.04 -11.70 -12.02
C VAL A 107 9.37 -11.57 -12.78
N ALA A 108 9.31 -11.54 -14.12
CA ALA A 108 10.51 -11.37 -14.94
C ALA A 108 11.21 -10.04 -14.65
N LYS A 109 10.47 -8.92 -14.67
CA LYS A 109 10.99 -7.58 -14.36
C LYS A 109 11.60 -7.51 -12.95
N THR A 110 10.94 -8.13 -11.98
CA THR A 110 11.43 -8.18 -10.59
C THR A 110 12.71 -9.02 -10.48
N SER A 111 12.80 -10.14 -11.18
CA SER A 111 14.00 -10.99 -11.22
C SER A 111 15.19 -10.27 -11.85
N THR A 112 14.99 -9.62 -13.00
CA THR A 112 16.04 -8.84 -13.67
C THR A 112 16.52 -7.69 -12.79
N PHE A 113 15.59 -6.99 -12.13
CA PHE A 113 15.93 -5.91 -11.22
C PHE A 113 16.72 -6.41 -10.01
N ARG A 114 16.28 -7.48 -9.34
CA ARG A 114 17.00 -8.10 -8.21
C ARG A 114 18.44 -8.44 -8.57
N ALA A 115 18.66 -9.02 -9.76
CA ALA A 115 20.01 -9.29 -10.26
C ALA A 115 20.83 -7.99 -10.47
N SER A 116 20.21 -6.93 -11.01
CA SER A 116 20.89 -5.65 -11.25
C SER A 116 21.35 -4.92 -9.99
N ILE A 117 20.68 -5.15 -8.86
CA ILE A 117 21.03 -4.56 -7.55
C ILE A 117 21.74 -5.55 -6.62
N GLY A 118 22.17 -6.71 -7.13
CA GLY A 118 22.93 -7.71 -6.38
C GLY A 118 22.13 -8.45 -5.30
N LEU A 119 20.80 -8.37 -5.33
CA LEU A 119 19.93 -9.10 -4.40
C LEU A 119 19.70 -10.53 -4.91
N GLY A 120 20.60 -11.44 -4.52
CA GLY A 120 20.40 -12.89 -4.68
C GLY A 120 19.47 -13.47 -3.60
N PRO A 121 18.97 -14.71 -3.75
CA PRO A 121 18.17 -15.38 -2.71
C PRO A 121 18.83 -15.39 -1.32
N GLU A 122 20.17 -15.49 -1.32
CA GLU A 122 21.04 -15.49 -0.16
C GLU A 122 21.12 -14.13 0.58
N SER A 123 20.73 -13.03 -0.09
CA SER A 123 20.98 -11.66 0.40
C SER A 123 20.12 -11.25 1.61
N PHE A 124 19.08 -12.04 1.92
CA PHE A 124 18.24 -11.82 3.10
C PHE A 124 18.60 -12.71 4.29
N GLY A 125 19.62 -13.57 4.16
CA GLY A 125 20.15 -14.37 5.28
C GLY A 125 19.08 -15.20 6.00
N VAL A 126 18.04 -15.64 5.29
CA VAL A 126 16.87 -16.32 5.89
C VAL A 126 17.30 -17.62 6.59
N ASP A 127 18.36 -18.26 6.10
CA ASP A 127 18.99 -19.44 6.70
C ASP A 127 19.62 -19.18 8.08
N LYS A 128 19.86 -17.91 8.44
CA LYS A 128 20.40 -17.51 9.75
C LYS A 128 19.31 -17.14 10.77
N MET A 129 18.03 -17.14 10.38
CA MET A 129 16.90 -16.79 11.27
C MET A 129 16.21 -18.00 11.91
N MET A 130 16.65 -19.23 11.59
CA MET A 130 16.11 -20.49 12.13
C MET A 130 17.12 -21.23 13.03
N GLN A 131 17.93 -20.50 13.81
CA GLN A 131 18.73 -21.05 14.92
C GLN A 131 18.21 -20.53 16.26
#